data_AF-A0A8T1P2Z9-F1
#
_entry.id   AF-A0A8T1P2Z9-F1
#
_cell.length_a   1.000
_cell.length_b   1.000
_cell.length_c   1.000
_cell.angle_alpha   90.00
_cell.angle_beta   90.00
_cell.angle_gamma   90.00
#
_symmetry.space_group_name_H-M   'P 1'
#
loop_
_entity.id
_entity.type
_entity.pdbx_description
1 polymer ?
#
loop_
_entity_poly.entity_id
_entity_poly.type
_entity_poly.pdbx_seq_one_letter_code
_entity_poly.pdbx_strand_id
1 'polypeptide(L)'
;MDGIESYFGAFNPKGIEGSQYSSFRMTLSNGDDSLKMGLMVNPSLFKDNKTRLFTHIVDYMSTGPNSRESVWLLQSYDDLPKVGLWPTKAFGRFNDFGNQADWGGEVYSPLDQPSPPMGTGIHPHGDTSYAAHSHLIAISYENSQSKFVNPGDAVLYESDPKSYSVSDSGYRNGYWRRLILYDGPGGIKSD
;
A
#
# COMPACT_ATOMS: atom_id res chain seq x y z
N MET A 1 -12.94 -4.49 9.66
CA MET A 1 -12.90 -4.14 8.22
C MET A 1 -12.72 -5.42 7.44
N ASP A 2 -13.49 -5.55 6.37
CA ASP A 2 -13.53 -6.76 5.52
C ASP A 2 -12.91 -6.51 4.14
N GLY A 3 -12.62 -5.24 3.83
CA GLY A 3 -12.19 -4.80 2.51
C GLY A 3 -11.48 -3.44 2.57
N ILE A 4 -10.45 -3.28 1.75
CA ILE A 4 -9.83 -1.98 1.44
C ILE A 4 -9.68 -1.85 -0.07
N GLU A 5 -9.82 -0.64 -0.59
CA GLU A 5 -9.73 -0.32 -2.02
C GLU A 5 -8.76 0.83 -2.23
N SER A 6 -8.03 0.77 -3.35
CA SER A 6 -7.17 1.85 -3.84
C SER A 6 -6.82 1.63 -5.30
N TYR A 7 -6.60 2.73 -6.00
CA TYR A 7 -5.91 2.77 -7.28
C TYR A 7 -4.58 3.47 -7.12
N PHE A 8 -3.50 2.83 -7.60
CA PHE A 8 -2.15 3.37 -7.53
C PHE A 8 -1.74 4.01 -8.86
N GLY A 9 -1.20 5.22 -8.82
CA GLY A 9 -0.40 5.72 -9.92
C GLY A 9 0.87 4.88 -10.08
N ALA A 10 1.11 4.36 -11.28
CA ALA A 10 2.30 3.57 -11.56
C ALA A 10 3.51 4.48 -11.87
N PHE A 11 4.47 4.53 -10.94
CA PHE A 11 5.72 5.25 -11.11
C PHE A 11 6.91 4.29 -11.03
N ASN A 12 7.99 4.63 -11.75
CA ASN A 12 9.25 3.89 -11.73
C ASN A 12 10.40 4.80 -11.27
N PRO A 13 10.57 4.99 -9.95
CA PRO A 13 11.66 5.80 -9.40
C PRO A 13 13.03 5.32 -9.89
N LYS A 14 13.94 6.25 -10.13
CA LYS A 14 15.32 5.98 -10.57
C LYS A 14 16.27 6.00 -9.38
N GLY A 15 17.42 5.35 -9.51
CA GLY A 15 18.46 5.34 -8.46
C GLY A 15 18.17 4.38 -7.30
N ILE A 16 17.33 3.36 -7.50
CA ILE A 16 17.15 2.26 -6.55
C ILE A 16 18.19 1.19 -6.87
N GLU A 17 19.02 0.86 -5.90
CA GLU A 17 20.21 0.02 -6.09
C GLU A 17 20.35 -1.04 -4.99
N GLY A 18 21.09 -2.11 -5.29
CA GLY A 18 21.43 -3.15 -4.32
C GLY A 18 20.19 -3.74 -3.63
N SER A 19 20.18 -3.66 -2.30
CA SER A 19 19.11 -4.18 -1.42
C SER A 19 18.01 -3.15 -1.11
N GLN A 20 18.04 -1.97 -1.73
CA GLN A 20 17.00 -0.96 -1.54
C GLN A 20 15.68 -1.39 -2.20
N TYR A 21 14.58 -0.84 -1.70
CA TYR A 21 13.31 -0.86 -2.44
C TYR A 21 12.53 0.43 -2.23
N SER A 22 11.68 0.75 -3.21
CA SER A 22 10.59 1.73 -3.07
C SER A 22 9.30 1.07 -3.50
N SER A 23 8.25 1.31 -2.75
CA SER A 23 6.93 0.74 -3.01
C SER A 23 5.82 1.74 -2.77
N PHE A 24 4.72 1.53 -3.47
CA PHE A 24 3.42 2.11 -3.19
C PHE A 24 2.51 0.95 -2.82
N ARG A 25 1.88 1.01 -1.66
CA ARG A 25 1.13 -0.13 -1.14
C ARG A 25 -0.11 0.29 -0.40
N MET A 26 -1.05 -0.64 -0.36
CA MET A 26 -2.09 -0.67 0.65
C MET A 26 -1.88 -1.88 1.54
N THR A 27 -2.17 -1.71 2.83
CA THR A 27 -2.03 -2.73 3.85
C THR A 27 -3.33 -2.85 4.60
N LEU A 28 -3.83 -4.07 4.78
CA LEU A 28 -4.81 -4.37 5.81
C LEU A 28 -4.12 -5.26 6.85
N SER A 29 -4.28 -4.95 8.13
CA SER A 29 -3.63 -5.69 9.23
C SER A 29 -4.55 -5.92 10.42
N ASN A 30 -4.15 -6.87 11.26
CA ASN A 30 -4.67 -7.09 12.62
C ASN A 30 -3.54 -7.61 13.52
N GLY A 31 -2.91 -6.69 14.27
CA GLY A 31 -1.71 -7.00 15.04
C GLY A 31 -0.54 -7.33 14.12
N ASP A 32 0.09 -8.49 14.33
CA ASP A 32 1.28 -8.93 13.58
C ASP A 32 0.92 -9.52 12.19
N ASP A 33 -0.35 -9.82 11.96
CA ASP A 33 -0.83 -10.36 10.70
C ASP A 33 -1.13 -9.22 9.72
N SER A 34 -0.71 -9.37 8.46
CA SER A 34 -0.97 -8.36 7.43
C SER A 34 -1.06 -8.91 6.02
N LEU A 35 -1.96 -8.33 5.24
CA LEU A 35 -2.00 -8.43 3.79
C LEU A 35 -1.55 -7.10 3.20
N LYS A 36 -0.50 -7.13 2.39
CA LYS A 36 0.06 -5.98 1.70
C LYS A 36 0.02 -6.23 0.21
N MET A 37 -0.36 -5.20 -0.55
CA MET A 37 -0.30 -5.25 -2.01
C MET A 37 0.02 -3.89 -2.59
N GLY A 38 0.61 -3.89 -3.78
CA GLY A 38 0.84 -2.67 -4.52
C GLY A 38 1.95 -2.82 -5.54
N LEU A 39 2.60 -1.70 -5.86
CA LEU A 39 3.67 -1.63 -6.84
C LEU A 39 5.01 -1.43 -6.14
N MET A 40 6.05 -2.11 -6.61
CA MET A 40 7.38 -2.04 -6.01
C MET A 40 8.47 -2.07 -7.08
N VAL A 41 9.53 -1.31 -6.83
CA VAL A 41 10.83 -1.46 -7.49
C VAL A 41 11.80 -2.04 -6.46
N ASN A 42 12.28 -3.26 -6.70
CA ASN A 42 13.22 -3.96 -5.83
C ASN A 42 14.24 -4.74 -6.69
N PRO A 43 15.42 -4.15 -6.96
CA PRO A 43 16.44 -4.77 -7.80
C PRO A 43 16.95 -6.10 -7.25
N SER A 44 17.08 -6.22 -5.92
CA SER A 44 17.54 -7.46 -5.27
C SER A 44 16.59 -8.63 -5.51
N LEU A 45 15.28 -8.37 -5.46
CA LEU A 45 14.23 -9.36 -5.61
C LEU A 45 13.94 -9.69 -7.08
N PHE A 46 13.77 -8.66 -7.91
CA PHE A 46 13.29 -8.83 -9.29
C PHE A 46 14.39 -8.92 -10.34
N LYS A 47 15.64 -8.67 -9.94
CA LYS A 47 16.82 -8.63 -10.82
C LYS A 47 16.69 -7.61 -11.96
N ASP A 48 15.84 -6.59 -11.78
CA ASP A 48 15.72 -5.41 -12.63
C ASP A 48 15.21 -4.20 -11.84
N ASN A 49 15.26 -3.03 -12.48
CA ASN A 49 14.76 -1.76 -11.91
C ASN A 49 13.41 -1.40 -12.54
N LYS A 50 12.52 -2.38 -12.67
CA LYS A 50 11.16 -2.17 -13.19
C LYS A 50 10.16 -2.26 -12.06
N THR A 51 9.15 -1.39 -12.13
CA THR A 51 7.99 -1.44 -11.24
C THR A 51 7.23 -2.72 -11.50
N ARG A 52 6.94 -3.48 -10.44
CA ARG A 52 6.20 -4.74 -10.49
C ARG A 52 5.11 -4.76 -9.43
N LEU A 53 4.00 -5.41 -9.78
CA LEU A 53 2.96 -5.73 -8.81
C LEU A 53 3.50 -6.75 -7.81
N PHE A 54 3.21 -6.54 -6.53
CA PHE A 54 3.54 -7.48 -5.48
C PHE A 54 2.34 -7.72 -4.56
N THR A 55 2.35 -8.89 -3.93
CA THR A 55 1.49 -9.23 -2.81
C THR A 55 2.38 -9.86 -1.75
N HIS A 56 2.25 -9.41 -0.52
CA HIS A 56 3.01 -9.90 0.62
C HIS A 56 2.07 -10.20 1.77
N ILE A 57 2.26 -11.37 2.37
CA ILE A 57 1.35 -11.94 3.35
C ILE A 57 2.18 -12.31 4.59
N VAL A 58 1.75 -11.84 5.76
CA VAL A 58 2.33 -12.21 7.06
C VAL A 58 1.22 -12.83 7.92
N ASP A 59 1.47 -14.04 8.41
CA ASP A 59 0.63 -14.77 9.38
C ASP A 59 1.50 -15.22 10.55
N TYR A 60 1.15 -14.81 11.77
CA TYR A 60 1.94 -15.04 12.98
C TYR A 60 1.44 -16.21 13.85
N MET A 61 0.35 -16.90 13.46
CA MET A 61 0.01 -18.31 13.79
C MET A 61 -1.52 -18.54 13.71
N SER A 62 -1.97 -19.37 12.77
CA SER A 62 -3.37 -19.83 12.65
C SER A 62 -3.55 -21.30 13.02
N THR A 63 -4.37 -21.62 14.04
CA THR A 63 -5.15 -22.87 14.09
C THR A 63 -6.35 -22.76 15.02
N GLY A 64 -7.56 -23.00 14.50
CA GLY A 64 -8.78 -23.12 15.32
C GLY A 64 -10.00 -23.62 14.51
N PRO A 65 -10.91 -24.43 15.10
CA PRO A 65 -11.97 -25.15 14.37
C PRO A 65 -13.21 -24.32 13.95
N ASN A 66 -13.23 -22.99 14.17
CA ASN A 66 -14.40 -22.12 13.93
C ASN A 66 -14.11 -20.94 12.97
N SER A 67 -13.41 -21.15 11.85
CA SER A 67 -13.08 -20.08 10.89
C SER A 67 -14.24 -19.76 9.92
N ARG A 68 -14.54 -18.48 9.69
CA ARG A 68 -15.36 -18.00 8.55
C ARG A 68 -14.48 -17.81 7.34
N GLU A 69 -14.92 -18.15 6.13
CA GLU A 69 -14.18 -17.89 4.88
C GLU A 69 -14.56 -16.52 4.31
N SER A 70 -13.57 -15.65 4.09
CA SER A 70 -13.74 -14.35 3.42
C SER A 70 -13.08 -14.41 2.05
N VAL A 71 -13.58 -13.69 1.05
CA VAL A 71 -12.97 -13.68 -0.29
C VAL A 71 -12.43 -12.28 -0.56
N TRP A 72 -11.11 -12.15 -0.71
CA TRP A 72 -10.50 -10.91 -1.18
C TRP A 72 -10.31 -10.96 -2.67
N LEU A 73 -10.63 -9.87 -3.35
CA LEU A 73 -10.46 -9.72 -4.79
C LEU A 73 -9.34 -8.70 -5.06
N LEU A 74 -8.22 -9.17 -5.61
CA LEU A 74 -7.27 -8.29 -6.28
C LEU A 74 -7.83 -8.02 -7.68
N GLN A 75 -8.31 -6.81 -7.89
CA GLN A 75 -8.75 -6.33 -9.19
C GLN A 75 -7.70 -5.37 -9.74
N SER A 76 -7.05 -5.77 -10.84
CA SER A 76 -6.35 -4.81 -11.68
C SER A 76 -7.37 -4.06 -12.54
N TYR A 77 -7.07 -2.81 -12.85
CA TYR A 77 -7.69 -2.15 -13.98
C TYR A 77 -7.04 -2.68 -15.27
N ASP A 78 -7.81 -2.78 -16.35
CA ASP A 78 -7.67 -3.72 -17.48
C ASP A 78 -8.21 -5.12 -17.16
N ASP A 79 -8.84 -5.79 -18.14
CA ASP A 79 -9.56 -7.08 -18.08
C ASP A 79 -8.69 -8.30 -17.69
N LEU A 80 -7.69 -8.10 -16.82
CA LEU A 80 -7.03 -9.17 -16.10
C LEU A 80 -8.06 -9.91 -15.25
N PRO A 81 -7.92 -11.24 -15.13
CA PRO A 81 -8.80 -12.01 -14.27
C PRO A 81 -8.74 -11.44 -12.84
N LYS A 82 -9.92 -11.32 -12.22
CA LYS A 82 -10.02 -11.05 -10.78
C LYS A 82 -9.32 -12.22 -10.08
N VAL A 83 -8.17 -11.96 -9.48
CA VAL A 83 -7.41 -12.99 -8.74
C VAL A 83 -7.73 -12.80 -7.27
N GLY A 84 -8.21 -13.84 -6.60
CA GLY A 84 -8.65 -13.68 -5.23
C GLY A 84 -9.09 -14.97 -4.57
N LEU A 85 -8.26 -15.48 -3.68
CA LEU A 85 -8.67 -16.45 -2.67
C LEU A 85 -8.05 -16.01 -1.36
N TRP A 86 -8.89 -15.79 -0.36
CA TRP A 86 -8.46 -15.44 0.98
C TRP A 86 -8.86 -16.57 1.93
N PRO A 87 -8.01 -17.58 2.09
CA PRO A 87 -8.27 -18.60 3.08
C PRO A 87 -8.03 -17.95 4.44
N THR A 88 -9.05 -17.36 5.05
CA THR A 88 -9.06 -16.89 6.44
C THR A 88 -8.48 -17.91 7.42
N LYS A 89 -8.64 -19.20 7.11
CA LYS A 89 -8.01 -20.37 7.75
C LYS A 89 -6.47 -20.39 7.74
N ALA A 90 -5.85 -19.62 6.86
CA ALA A 90 -4.40 -19.45 6.74
C ALA A 90 -3.89 -18.19 7.46
N PHE A 91 -4.75 -17.53 8.24
CA PHE A 91 -4.44 -16.32 8.99
C PHE A 91 -4.82 -16.50 10.45
N GLY A 92 -3.98 -16.05 11.36
CA GLY A 92 -4.20 -16.14 12.81
C GLY A 92 -5.30 -15.18 13.27
N ARG A 93 -4.89 -14.04 13.83
CA ARG A 93 -5.80 -12.99 14.31
C ARG A 93 -6.52 -12.29 13.16
N PHE A 94 -5.98 -12.36 11.95
CA PHE A 94 -6.56 -11.77 10.76
C PHE A 94 -7.66 -12.64 10.09
N ASN A 95 -8.04 -13.76 10.72
CA ASN A 95 -9.16 -14.62 10.34
C ASN A 95 -10.54 -13.95 10.49
N ASP A 96 -10.72 -13.09 11.50
CA ASP A 96 -12.04 -12.52 11.84
C ASP A 96 -12.29 -11.17 11.15
N PHE A 97 -11.36 -10.22 11.25
CA PHE A 97 -11.43 -8.90 10.62
C PHE A 97 -10.07 -8.21 10.59
N GLY A 98 -9.87 -7.27 9.66
CA GLY A 98 -8.80 -6.27 9.75
C GLY A 98 -9.22 -5.08 10.61
N ASN A 99 -8.32 -4.58 11.45
CA ASN A 99 -8.60 -3.42 12.33
C ASN A 99 -7.79 -2.18 11.99
N GLN A 100 -6.76 -2.31 11.13
CA GLN A 100 -6.00 -1.19 10.60
C GLN A 100 -5.86 -1.31 9.08
N ALA A 101 -5.92 -0.15 8.41
CA ALA A 101 -5.76 -0.02 6.99
C ALA A 101 -4.85 1.18 6.68
N ASP A 102 -3.82 0.95 5.88
CA ASP A 102 -2.85 1.97 5.50
C ASP A 102 -2.73 2.05 3.97
N TRP A 103 -2.59 3.27 3.45
CA TRP A 103 -2.27 3.55 2.05
C TRP A 103 -1.11 4.53 2.00
N GLY A 104 -0.13 4.27 1.16
CA GLY A 104 1.00 5.18 1.01
C GLY A 104 2.20 4.53 0.36
N GLY A 105 3.33 5.22 0.46
CA GLY A 105 4.61 4.66 0.03
C GLY A 105 5.43 4.12 1.19
N GLU A 106 6.27 3.14 0.89
CA GLU A 106 7.31 2.66 1.80
C GLU A 106 8.61 2.50 1.02
N VAL A 107 9.70 2.97 1.63
CA VAL A 107 11.06 2.82 1.15
C VAL A 107 11.91 2.05 2.15
N TYR A 108 12.98 1.45 1.66
CA TYR A 108 13.99 0.81 2.49
C TYR A 108 15.38 1.03 1.90
N SER A 109 16.35 1.25 2.78
CA SER A 109 17.77 1.13 2.49
C SER A 109 18.49 0.42 3.64
N PRO A 110 19.60 -0.29 3.33
CA PRO A 110 20.60 -0.62 4.34
C PRO A 110 21.12 0.62 5.07
N LEU A 111 21.60 0.46 6.31
CA LEU A 111 22.07 1.57 7.16
C LEU A 111 23.23 2.36 6.52
N ASP A 112 24.11 1.68 5.80
CA ASP A 112 25.29 2.27 5.14
C ASP A 112 24.96 2.95 3.80
N GLN A 113 23.69 2.98 3.40
CA GLN A 113 23.24 3.53 2.12
C GLN A 113 22.20 4.63 2.32
N PRO A 114 22.23 5.69 1.49
CA PRO A 114 21.16 6.68 1.50
C PRO A 114 19.83 6.03 1.14
N SER A 115 18.72 6.48 1.74
CA SER A 115 17.39 5.99 1.38
C SER A 115 17.05 6.32 -0.07
N PRO A 116 16.35 5.42 -0.80
CA PRO A 116 16.02 5.64 -2.21
C PRO A 116 14.91 6.71 -2.36
N PRO A 117 14.77 7.34 -3.54
CA PRO A 117 13.61 8.17 -3.82
C PRO A 117 12.33 7.34 -3.83
N MET A 118 11.24 7.97 -3.41
CA MET A 118 9.89 7.44 -3.49
C MET A 118 9.14 8.20 -4.58
N GLY A 119 8.25 7.55 -5.32
CA GLY A 119 7.40 8.27 -6.29
C GLY A 119 8.17 8.79 -7.49
N THR A 120 8.07 10.10 -7.71
CA THR A 120 8.83 10.85 -8.71
C THR A 120 10.22 11.25 -8.21
N GLY A 121 10.46 11.17 -6.89
CA GLY A 121 11.69 11.64 -6.26
C GLY A 121 11.66 13.15 -5.94
N ILE A 122 10.47 13.76 -5.92
CA ILE A 122 10.26 15.19 -5.65
C ILE A 122 9.13 15.31 -4.64
N HIS A 123 9.21 16.25 -3.70
CA HIS A 123 8.10 16.47 -2.76
C HIS A 123 6.76 16.74 -3.49
N PRO A 124 5.61 16.32 -2.94
CA PRO A 124 4.31 16.48 -3.61
C PRO A 124 4.02 17.94 -3.99
N HIS A 125 3.74 18.17 -5.28
CA HIS A 125 3.40 19.49 -5.82
C HIS A 125 1.91 19.71 -6.10
N GLY A 126 1.03 18.82 -5.60
CA GLY A 126 -0.43 18.94 -5.73
C GLY A 126 -1.01 18.51 -7.09
N ASP A 127 -0.17 18.16 -8.06
CA ASP A 127 -0.56 17.62 -9.37
C ASP A 127 -0.26 16.11 -9.44
N THR A 128 -1.29 15.30 -9.70
CA THR A 128 -1.19 13.84 -9.83
C THR A 128 -0.34 13.39 -11.02
N SER A 129 -0.09 14.27 -11.99
CA SER A 129 0.80 14.04 -13.13
C SER A 129 2.28 14.00 -12.71
N TYR A 130 2.61 14.57 -11.55
CA TYR A 130 3.96 14.73 -11.03
C TYR A 130 4.13 14.25 -9.58
N ALA A 131 3.20 13.42 -9.09
CA ALA A 131 3.29 12.87 -7.76
C ALA A 131 2.78 11.43 -7.74
N ALA A 132 3.52 10.55 -7.05
CA ALA A 132 2.96 9.26 -6.71
C ALA A 132 1.74 9.43 -5.81
N HIS A 133 0.70 8.66 -6.11
CA HIS A 133 -0.61 8.88 -5.54
C HIS A 133 -1.42 7.60 -5.43
N SER A 134 -2.32 7.61 -4.45
CA SER A 134 -3.39 6.64 -4.31
C SER A 134 -4.72 7.37 -4.35
N HIS A 135 -5.65 6.88 -5.17
CA HIS A 135 -7.01 7.40 -5.24
C HIS A 135 -8.04 6.27 -5.16
N LEU A 136 -9.34 6.58 -5.13
CA LEU A 136 -10.38 5.57 -4.80
C LEU A 136 -10.19 4.93 -3.41
N ILE A 137 -9.52 5.63 -2.48
CA ILE A 137 -9.31 5.12 -1.13
C ILE A 137 -10.66 4.94 -0.44
N ALA A 138 -10.93 3.69 -0.07
CA ALA A 138 -12.16 3.32 0.58
C ALA A 138 -11.99 2.05 1.42
N ILE A 139 -12.87 1.90 2.41
CA ILE A 139 -12.96 0.75 3.30
C ILE A 139 -14.33 0.12 3.24
N SER A 140 -14.38 -1.18 3.46
CA SER A 140 -15.62 -1.94 3.62
C SER A 140 -15.67 -2.55 5.02
N TYR A 141 -16.83 -2.43 5.65
CA TYR A 141 -17.11 -3.00 6.96
C TYR A 141 -17.86 -4.33 6.84
N GLU A 142 -17.88 -5.09 7.94
CA GLU A 142 -18.64 -6.34 8.02
C GLU A 142 -20.12 -6.10 7.67
N ASN A 143 -20.70 -7.03 6.91
CA ASN A 143 -22.10 -6.99 6.45
C ASN A 143 -22.45 -5.84 5.49
N SER A 144 -21.47 -5.12 4.95
CA SER A 144 -21.71 -4.02 3.99
C SER A 144 -22.14 -4.50 2.59
N GLN A 145 -22.06 -5.81 2.30
CA GLN A 145 -22.21 -6.39 0.95
C GLN A 145 -21.22 -5.77 -0.06
N SER A 146 -19.95 -5.64 0.34
CA SER A 146 -18.89 -5.03 -0.48
C SER A 146 -19.15 -3.56 -0.84
N LYS A 147 -19.90 -2.84 0.00
CA LYS A 147 -20.07 -1.39 -0.14
C LYS A 147 -18.86 -0.70 0.49
N PHE A 148 -18.08 -0.07 -0.37
CA PHE A 148 -16.93 0.74 0.01
C PHE A 148 -17.35 2.17 0.37
N VAL A 149 -16.82 2.67 1.48
CA VAL A 149 -17.06 4.03 1.99
C VAL A 149 -15.73 4.75 2.25
N ASN A 150 -15.77 6.09 2.24
CA ASN A 150 -14.60 6.90 2.55
C ASN A 150 -14.18 6.69 4.03
N PRO A 151 -12.91 6.39 4.35
CA PRO A 151 -12.45 6.32 5.73
C PRO A 151 -12.62 7.67 6.45
N GLY A 152 -13.25 7.68 7.62
CA GLY A 152 -13.54 8.93 8.37
C GLY A 152 -12.41 9.35 9.31
N ASP A 153 -11.57 8.40 9.68
CA ASP A 153 -10.60 8.44 10.78
C ASP A 153 -9.14 8.30 10.30
N ALA A 154 -8.91 8.43 8.98
CA ALA A 154 -7.57 8.38 8.41
C ALA A 154 -6.71 9.55 8.91
N VAL A 155 -5.48 9.22 9.33
CA VAL A 155 -4.46 10.17 9.79
C VAL A 155 -3.24 10.12 8.88
N LEU A 156 -2.55 11.25 8.73
CA LEU A 156 -1.29 11.31 7.99
C LEU A 156 -0.12 10.87 8.87
N TYR A 157 0.81 10.12 8.28
CA TYR A 157 2.03 9.67 8.94
C TYR A 157 3.22 9.76 7.98
N GLU A 158 4.32 10.32 8.50
CA GLU A 158 5.59 10.49 7.80
C GLU A 158 6.71 10.07 8.76
N SER A 159 7.48 9.04 8.42
CA SER A 159 8.61 8.62 9.25
C SER A 159 9.75 9.63 9.23
N ASP A 160 9.94 10.32 8.11
CA ASP A 160 10.89 11.43 7.96
C ASP A 160 10.29 12.52 7.03
N PRO A 161 9.68 13.56 7.61
CA PRO A 161 9.08 14.68 6.87
C PRO A 161 10.05 15.51 6.01
N LYS A 162 11.37 15.39 6.23
CA LYS A 162 12.37 16.16 5.46
C LYS A 162 12.68 15.50 4.13
N SER A 163 12.61 14.17 4.10
CA SER A 163 12.95 13.36 2.92
C SER A 163 11.73 12.84 2.17
N TYR A 164 10.59 12.72 2.84
CA TYR A 164 9.34 12.23 2.27
C TYR A 164 8.16 13.02 2.80
N SER A 165 7.14 13.20 1.98
CA SER A 165 5.90 13.83 2.44
C SER A 165 4.68 13.12 1.89
N VAL A 166 3.60 13.19 2.65
CA VAL A 166 2.26 12.74 2.28
C VAL A 166 1.29 13.91 2.39
N SER A 167 0.42 14.06 1.39
CA SER A 167 -0.63 15.08 1.37
C SER A 167 -1.97 14.41 1.11
N ASP A 168 -2.92 14.60 2.02
CA ASP A 168 -4.31 14.18 1.82
C ASP A 168 -5.10 15.31 1.16
N SER A 169 -5.54 15.09 -0.08
CA SER A 169 -6.36 16.04 -0.83
C SER A 169 -7.86 15.87 -0.54
N GLY A 170 -8.23 14.95 0.35
CA GLY A 170 -9.60 14.62 0.72
C GLY A 170 -10.39 14.03 -0.45
N TYR A 171 -11.72 14.03 -0.29
CA TYR A 171 -12.63 13.64 -1.36
C TYR A 171 -12.64 14.70 -2.47
N ARG A 172 -12.35 14.29 -3.72
CA ARG A 172 -12.26 15.18 -4.88
C ARG A 172 -13.55 15.18 -5.71
N ASN A 173 -13.91 14.04 -6.30
CA ASN A 173 -15.12 13.85 -7.10
C ASN A 173 -15.42 12.34 -7.26
N GLY A 174 -16.45 11.98 -8.04
CA GLY A 174 -16.84 10.57 -8.21
C GLY A 174 -15.79 9.66 -8.86
N TYR A 175 -14.87 10.22 -9.66
CA TYR A 175 -13.79 9.47 -10.32
C TYR A 175 -12.59 9.27 -9.39
N TRP A 176 -12.12 10.35 -8.76
CA TRP A 176 -10.93 10.30 -7.90
C TRP A 176 -11.26 9.78 -6.48
N ARG A 177 -12.49 9.97 -5.99
CA ARG A 177 -12.89 9.84 -4.58
C ARG A 177 -11.83 10.48 -3.66
N ARG A 178 -11.41 9.81 -2.58
CA ARG A 178 -10.31 10.31 -1.73
C ARG A 178 -8.97 10.07 -2.41
N LEU A 179 -8.17 11.14 -2.47
CA LEU A 179 -6.86 11.17 -3.12
C LEU A 179 -5.80 11.53 -2.08
N ILE A 180 -4.76 10.72 -2.00
CA ILE A 180 -3.52 11.07 -1.30
C ILE A 180 -2.36 11.11 -2.29
N LEU A 181 -1.41 12.01 -2.04
CA LEU A 181 -0.14 12.10 -2.73
C LEU A 181 0.95 11.71 -1.74
N TYR A 182 1.95 10.95 -2.17
CA TYR A 182 3.12 10.59 -1.38
C TYR A 182 4.35 10.56 -2.28
N ASP A 183 5.39 11.30 -1.93
CA ASP A 183 6.58 11.42 -2.78
C ASP A 183 7.77 11.91 -1.96
N GLY A 184 8.97 11.82 -2.50
CA GLY A 184 10.14 12.39 -1.85
C GLY A 184 11.48 11.96 -2.43
N PRO A 185 12.50 12.84 -2.36
CA PRO A 185 13.83 12.59 -2.94
C PRO A 185 14.62 11.49 -2.22
N GLY A 186 14.25 11.15 -0.99
CA GLY A 186 15.05 10.26 -0.14
C GLY A 186 16.34 10.90 0.35
N GLY A 187 17.42 10.11 0.44
CA GLY A 187 18.72 10.59 0.92
C GLY A 187 18.91 10.55 2.44
N ILE A 188 18.03 9.89 3.19
CA ILE A 188 18.23 9.67 4.63
C ILE A 188 19.49 8.82 4.79
N LYS A 189 20.44 9.28 5.61
CA LYS A 189 21.60 8.51 6.03
C LYS A 189 21.42 8.19 7.50
N SER A 190 21.74 6.95 7.89
CA SER A 190 21.84 6.67 9.32
C SER A 190 23.10 7.37 9.86
N ASP A 191 22.92 8.16 10.91
CA ASP A 191 24.00 8.81 11.67
C ASP A 191 24.69 7.81 12.60
#